data_AF-A0A946WUW6-F1
#
_entry.id   AF-A0A946WUW6-F1
#
_cell.length_a   1.000
_cell.length_b   1.000
_cell.length_c   1.000
_cell.angle_alpha   90.00
_cell.angle_beta   90.00
_cell.angle_gamma   90.00
#
_symmetry.space_group_name_H-M   'P 1'
#
loop_
_entity.id
_entity.type
_entity.pdbx_description
1 polymer ?
#
loop_
_entity_poly.entity_id
_entity_poly.type
_entity_poly.pdbx_seq_one_letter_code
_entity_poly.pdbx_strand_id
1 'polypeptide(L)'
;IGSFFLYEFTVGLNIYSQIDSFDPGVDMGWVLGASGSVFGLLLGFGMLFPNTKLMLLFPPIPIKAKYFVMGYGAIELMTAFQNNPGDNVAHFAHLGGMLIGYFMIKHWQRDRTNFY
;
A
#
# COMPACT_ATOMS: atom_id res chain seq x y z
N ILE A 1 -2.12 -22.87 -3.91
CA ILE A 1 -1.83 -21.45 -3.59
C ILE A 1 -0.40 -21.09 -4.02
N GLY A 2 0.64 -21.79 -3.55
CA GLY A 2 2.03 -21.54 -3.97
C GLY A 2 2.31 -21.72 -5.47
N SER A 3 1.84 -22.80 -6.11
CA SER A 3 2.10 -23.02 -7.55
C SER A 3 1.34 -22.06 -8.46
N PHE A 4 0.18 -21.57 -8.02
CA PHE A 4 -0.60 -20.57 -8.76
C PHE A 4 0.10 -19.20 -8.73
N PHE A 5 0.61 -18.79 -7.56
CA PHE A 5 1.44 -17.58 -7.46
C PHE A 5 2.72 -17.67 -8.28
N LEU A 6 3.40 -18.82 -8.29
CA LEU A 6 4.59 -19.03 -9.11
C LEU A 6 4.26 -19.04 -10.60
N TYR A 7 3.11 -19.60 -11.00
CA TYR A 7 2.63 -19.58 -12.39
C TYR A 7 2.35 -18.16 -12.86
N GLU A 8 1.58 -17.37 -12.11
CA GLU A 8 1.30 -15.97 -12.44
C GLU A 8 2.58 -15.13 -12.47
N PHE A 9 3.53 -15.39 -11.56
CA PHE A 9 4.84 -14.75 -11.56
C PHE A 9 5.65 -15.09 -12.82
N THR A 10 5.72 -16.36 -13.21
CA THR A 10 6.40 -16.79 -14.44
C THR A 10 5.73 -16.27 -15.70
N VAL A 11 4.40 -16.25 -15.77
CA VAL A 11 3.65 -15.68 -16.89
C VAL A 11 3.93 -14.18 -16.99
N GLY A 12 3.96 -13.47 -15.87
CA GLY A 12 4.34 -12.06 -15.83
C GLY A 12 5.74 -11.79 -16.39
N LEU A 13 6.74 -12.56 -15.99
CA LEU A 13 8.11 -12.43 -16.51
C LEU A 13 8.23 -12.71 -18.02
N ASN A 14 7.42 -13.63 -18.56
CA ASN A 14 7.39 -13.91 -20.00
C ASN A 14 6.68 -12.82 -20.80
N ILE A 15 5.67 -12.18 -20.23
CA ILE A 15 5.00 -11.02 -20.86
C ILE A 15 5.92 -9.80 -20.82
N TYR A 16 6.69 -9.62 -19.73
CA TYR A 16 7.70 -8.57 -19.63
C TYR A 16 8.72 -8.61 -20.75
N SER A 17 9.34 -9.77 -20.96
CA SER A 17 10.37 -9.92 -21.98
C SER A 17 9.83 -9.66 -23.39
N GLN A 18 8.53 -9.90 -23.62
CA GLN A 18 7.87 -9.57 -24.89
C GLN A 18 7.57 -8.07 -25.04
N ILE A 19 7.19 -7.39 -23.97
CA ILE A 19 6.90 -5.94 -23.99
C ILE A 19 8.19 -5.12 -24.10
N ASP A 20 9.24 -5.46 -23.34
CA ASP A 20 10.56 -4.82 -23.39
C ASP A 20 11.23 -4.97 -24.76
N SER A 21 10.96 -6.09 -25.45
CA SER A 21 11.40 -6.30 -26.83
C SER A 21 10.65 -5.42 -27.85
N PHE A 22 9.44 -4.99 -27.52
CA PHE A 22 8.55 -4.21 -28.40
C PHE A 22 8.70 -2.70 -28.18
N ASP A 23 8.91 -2.26 -26.94
CA ASP A 23 9.24 -0.89 -26.58
C ASP A 23 10.15 -0.89 -25.33
N PRO A 24 11.49 -0.80 -25.52
CA PRO A 24 12.48 -0.92 -24.43
C PRO A 24 12.46 0.26 -23.45
N GLY A 25 11.54 1.21 -23.61
CA GLY A 25 11.32 2.32 -22.69
C GLY A 25 10.12 2.14 -21.74
N VAL A 26 9.34 1.07 -21.87
CA VAL A 26 8.17 0.85 -21.00
C VAL A 26 8.60 0.09 -19.75
N ASP A 27 8.92 0.85 -18.70
CA ASP A 27 9.21 0.30 -17.38
C ASP A 27 7.91 -0.22 -16.73
N MET A 28 7.43 -1.37 -17.21
CA MET A 28 6.30 -2.09 -16.60
C MET A 28 6.79 -2.73 -15.31
N GLY A 29 6.96 -1.94 -14.26
CA GLY A 29 7.40 -2.40 -12.95
C GLY A 29 6.52 -3.52 -12.43
N TRP A 30 7.01 -4.76 -12.44
CA TRP A 30 6.35 -5.92 -11.85
C TRP A 30 6.52 -5.87 -10.33
N VAL A 31 5.81 -4.95 -9.66
CA VAL A 31 5.26 -4.92 -8.27
C VAL A 31 4.46 -3.60 -8.10
N LEU A 32 3.86 -3.05 -9.16
CA LEU A 32 2.96 -1.89 -9.06
C LEU A 32 1.60 -2.35 -8.45
N GLY A 33 1.54 -2.55 -7.13
CA GLY A 33 0.26 -2.83 -6.45
C GLY A 33 0.33 -3.58 -5.12
N ALA A 34 1.39 -4.35 -4.86
CA ALA A 34 1.55 -5.01 -3.56
C ALA A 34 1.69 -3.98 -2.43
N SER A 35 2.45 -2.91 -2.66
CA SER A 35 2.61 -1.82 -1.69
C SER A 35 1.29 -1.12 -1.37
N GLY A 36 0.44 -0.86 -2.38
CA GLY A 36 -0.91 -0.31 -2.16
C GLY A 36 -1.76 -1.17 -1.22
N SER A 37 -1.70 -2.49 -1.37
CA SER A 37 -2.40 -3.43 -0.47
C SER A 37 -1.86 -3.37 0.96
N VAL A 38 -0.54 -3.24 1.13
CA VAL A 38 0.10 -3.04 2.45
C VAL A 38 -0.36 -1.73 3.09
N PHE A 39 -0.49 -0.66 2.31
CA PHE A 39 -1.01 0.61 2.79
C PHE A 39 -2.49 0.54 3.18
N GLY A 40 -3.31 -0.24 2.47
CA GLY A 40 -4.67 -0.57 2.88
C GLY A 40 -4.72 -1.31 4.22
N LEU A 41 -3.83 -2.29 4.43
CA LEU A 41 -3.69 -3.00 5.71
C LEU A 41 -3.20 -2.07 6.83
N LEU A 42 -2.24 -1.19 6.55
CA LEU A 42 -1.74 -0.20 7.50
C LEU A 42 -2.87 0.72 7.97
N LEU A 43 -3.67 1.24 7.03
CA LEU A 43 -4.84 2.03 7.36
C LEU A 43 -5.84 1.22 8.21
N GLY A 44 -6.08 -0.03 7.84
CA GLY A 44 -6.95 -0.90 8.63
C GLY A 44 -6.48 -1.16 10.04
N PHE A 45 -5.19 -1.38 10.23
CA PHE A 45 -4.58 -1.47 11.55
C PHE A 45 -4.78 -0.17 12.36
N GLY A 46 -4.56 0.99 11.74
CA GLY A 46 -4.77 2.29 12.37
C GLY A 46 -6.22 2.56 12.79
N MET A 47 -7.19 2.05 12.03
CA MET A 47 -8.62 2.20 12.30
C MET A 47 -9.14 1.21 13.35
N LEU A 48 -8.72 -0.05 13.29
CA LEU A 48 -9.18 -1.11 14.20
C LEU A 48 -8.46 -1.08 15.55
N PHE A 49 -7.19 -0.69 15.57
CA PHE A 49 -6.37 -0.67 16.78
C PHE A 49 -5.74 0.72 17.04
N PRO A 50 -6.56 1.79 17.11
CA PRO A 50 -6.06 3.17 17.10
C PRO A 50 -5.20 3.56 18.30
N ASN A 51 -5.30 2.83 19.42
CA ASN A 51 -4.56 3.11 20.65
C ASN A 51 -3.34 2.21 20.85
N THR A 52 -3.07 1.27 19.94
CA THR A 52 -1.85 0.45 19.98
C THR A 52 -0.62 1.34 19.83
N LYS A 53 0.35 1.18 20.73
CA LYS A 53 1.62 1.92 20.71
C LYS A 53 2.60 1.20 19.79
N LEU A 54 2.97 1.87 18.70
CA LEU A 54 4.06 1.46 17.81
C LEU A 54 5.35 2.06 18.32
N MET A 55 6.37 1.23 18.53
CA MET A 55 7.70 1.71 18.87
C MET A 55 8.50 1.91 17.59
N LEU A 56 8.87 3.16 17.30
CA LEU A 56 9.78 3.46 16.19
C LEU A 56 11.15 2.82 16.46
N LEU A 57 11.83 2.40 15.39
CA LEU A 57 13.14 1.79 15.52
C LEU A 57 14.21 2.83 15.92
N PHE A 58 14.19 4.01 15.29
CA PHE A 58 15.07 5.12 15.60
C PHE A 58 14.39 6.47 15.31
N PRO A 59 14.34 7.41 16.28
CA PRO A 59 14.54 7.23 17.73
C PRO A 59 13.42 6.36 18.35
N PRO A 60 13.65 5.65 19.46
CA PRO A 60 12.66 4.78 20.09
C PRO A 60 11.57 5.58 20.82
N ILE A 61 10.63 6.14 20.05
CA ILE A 61 9.50 6.91 20.55
C ILE A 61 8.21 6.13 20.29
N PRO A 62 7.44 5.78 21.35
CA PRO A 62 6.17 5.12 21.17
C PRO A 62 5.10 6.10 20.64
N ILE A 63 4.50 5.78 19.50
CA ILE A 63 3.45 6.58 18.86
C ILE A 63 2.19 5.72 18.72
N LYS A 64 1.00 6.29 18.96
CA LYS A 64 -0.26 5.55 18.74
C LYS A 64 -0.46 5.31 17.25
N ALA A 65 -0.94 4.12 16.90
CA ALA A 65 -1.19 3.69 15.52
C ALA A 65 -1.95 4.73 14.70
N LYS A 66 -3.03 5.33 15.24
CA LYS A 66 -3.80 6.36 14.54
C LYS A 66 -2.96 7.56 14.08
N TYR A 67 -2.02 8.03 14.91
CA TYR A 67 -1.19 9.18 14.58
C TYR A 67 -0.12 8.81 13.57
N PHE A 68 0.46 7.61 13.71
CA PHE A 68 1.42 7.09 12.74
C PHE A 68 0.79 6.96 11.34
N VAL A 69 -0.37 6.31 11.26
CA VAL A 69 -1.07 6.08 9.99
C VAL A 69 -1.53 7.39 9.35
N MET A 70 -2.12 8.32 10.13
CA MET A 70 -2.51 9.63 9.61
C MET A 70 -1.32 10.46 9.13
N GLY A 71 -0.23 10.48 9.92
CA GLY A 71 0.98 11.20 9.55
C GLY A 71 1.62 10.64 8.29
N TYR A 72 1.71 9.32 8.19
CA TYR A 72 2.29 8.67 7.02
C TYR A 72 1.43 8.85 5.76
N GLY A 73 0.10 8.74 5.88
CA GLY A 73 -0.81 9.06 4.78
C GLY A 73 -0.75 10.53 4.33
N ALA A 74 -0.53 11.47 5.26
CA ALA A 74 -0.34 12.88 4.92
C ALA A 74 0.99 13.12 4.16
N ILE A 75 2.07 12.45 4.57
CA ILE A 75 3.36 12.50 3.85
C ILE A 75 3.18 11.98 2.43
N GLU A 76 2.58 10.80 2.25
CA GLU A 76 2.29 10.22 0.94
C GLU A 76 1.45 11.15 0.05
N LEU A 77 0.46 11.83 0.64
CA LEU A 77 -0.34 12.82 -0.09
C LEU A 77 0.50 14.01 -0.54
N MET A 78 1.34 14.54 0.34
CA MET A 78 2.22 15.67 0.01
C MET A 78 3.23 15.29 -1.07
N THR A 79 3.88 14.13 -0.96
CA THR A 79 4.87 13.67 -1.95
C THR A 79 4.21 13.36 -3.30
N ALA A 80 3.00 12.79 -3.30
CA ALA A 80 2.20 12.59 -4.51
C ALA A 80 1.98 13.90 -5.29
N PHE A 81 1.73 15.02 -4.59
CA PHE A 81 1.56 16.34 -5.22
C PHE A 81 2.87 17.02 -5.60
N GLN A 82 3.98 16.73 -4.92
CA GLN A 82 5.29 17.30 -5.25
C GLN A 82 5.83 16.80 -6.59
N ASN A 83 5.41 15.61 -7.03
CA ASN A 83 5.72 15.03 -8.34
C ASN A 83 7.19 15.19 -8.73
N ASN A 84 8.09 14.80 -7.83
CA ASN A 84 9.53 14.98 -7.98
C ASN A 84 10.07 14.03 -9.05
N PRO A 85 10.74 14.52 -10.12
CA PRO A 85 11.30 13.66 -11.17
C PRO A 85 12.37 12.65 -10.69
N GLY A 86 12.95 12.84 -9.51
CA GLY A 86 13.88 11.89 -8.89
C GLY A 86 13.22 10.86 -7.97
N ASP A 87 11.89 10.89 -7.84
CA ASP A 87 11.11 9.99 -7.00
C ASP A 87 10.53 8.84 -7.83
N ASN A 88 10.94 7.61 -7.51
CA ASN A 88 10.52 6.39 -8.20
C ASN A 88 9.36 5.68 -7.48
N VAL A 89 8.70 6.34 -6.52
CA VAL A 89 7.60 5.78 -5.73
C VAL A 89 6.24 6.22 -6.27
N ALA A 90 5.35 5.25 -6.52
CA ALA A 90 3.99 5.52 -6.94
C ALA A 90 3.07 5.90 -5.76
N HIS A 91 3.24 7.09 -5.21
CA HIS A 91 2.50 7.56 -4.01
C HIS A 91 0.97 7.52 -4.16
N PHE A 92 0.43 7.80 -5.36
CA PHE A 92 -1.00 7.68 -5.63
C PHE A 92 -1.50 6.22 -5.51
N ALA A 93 -0.66 5.22 -5.78
CA ALA A 93 -1.02 3.82 -5.58
C ALA A 93 -1.14 3.46 -4.10
N HIS A 94 -0.29 4.03 -3.25
CA HIS A 94 -0.40 3.89 -1.79
C HIS A 94 -1.69 4.52 -1.26
N LEU A 95 -1.97 5.76 -1.66
CA LEU A 95 -3.19 6.49 -1.28
C LEU A 95 -4.46 5.79 -1.77
N GLY A 96 -4.43 5.24 -3.00
CA GLY A 96 -5.52 4.42 -3.53
C GLY A 96 -5.76 3.18 -2.67
N GLY A 97 -4.70 2.48 -2.26
CA GLY A 97 -4.79 1.34 -1.36
C GLY A 97 -5.36 1.67 0.02
N MET A 98 -4.94 2.80 0.61
CA MET A 98 -5.51 3.34 1.85
C MET A 98 -7.01 3.65 1.69
N LEU A 99 -7.42 4.27 0.57
CA LEU A 99 -8.80 4.64 0.31
C LEU A 99 -9.71 3.40 0.16
N ILE A 100 -9.28 2.40 -0.61
CA ILE A 100 -10.01 1.14 -0.76
C ILE A 100 -10.11 0.41 0.59
N GLY A 101 -9.00 0.34 1.34
CA GLY A 101 -8.99 -0.23 2.69
C GLY A 101 -10.01 0.43 3.62
N TYR A 102 -10.10 1.77 3.58
CA TYR A 102 -11.07 2.53 4.37
C TYR A 102 -12.51 2.12 4.06
N PHE A 103 -12.88 2.08 2.78
CA PHE A 103 -14.23 1.71 2.38
C PHE A 103 -14.55 0.26 2.72
N MET A 104 -13.60 -0.67 2.57
CA MET A 104 -13.79 -2.07 2.96
C MET A 104 -14.09 -2.22 4.46
N ILE A 105 -13.32 -1.53 5.32
CA ILE A 105 -13.55 -1.56 6.77
C ILE A 105 -14.90 -0.95 7.11
N LYS A 106 -15.24 0.19 6.50
CA LYS A 106 -16.54 0.83 6.70
C LYS A 106 -17.71 -0.05 6.27
N HIS A 107 -17.55 -0.80 5.18
CA HIS A 107 -18.55 -1.74 4.72
C HIS A 107 -18.72 -2.88 5.73
N TRP A 108 -17.63 -3.51 6.19
CA TRP A 108 -17.69 -4.58 7.18
C TRP A 108 -18.18 -4.14 8.57
N GLN A 109 -17.90 -2.90 8.98
CA GLN A 109 -18.43 -2.34 10.23
C GLN A 109 -19.94 -2.10 10.18
N ARG A 110 -20.50 -1.84 8.99
CA ARG A 110 -21.95 -1.65 8.82
C ARG A 110 -22.73 -2.93 9.08
N ASP A 111 -22.14 -4.08 8.75
CA ASP A 111 -22.82 -5.38 8.78
C ASP A 111 -22.57 -6.17 10.07
N ARG A 112 -21.82 -5.61 11.03
CA ARG A 112 -21.52 -6.27 12.31
C ARG A 112 -21.93 -5.38 13.47
N THR A 113 -22.95 -5.79 14.21
CA THR A 113 -23.38 -5.13 15.46
C THR A 113 -22.38 -5.27 16.61
N ASN A 114 -21.32 -6.07 16.45
CA ASN A 114 -20.21 -6.17 17.39
C ASN A 114 -18.92 -6.44 16.62
N PHE A 115 -18.02 -5.46 16.56
CA PHE A 115 -16.64 -5.68 16.18
C PHE A 115 -15.75 -5.09 17.26
N TYR A 116 -15.54 -5.93 18.30
CA TYR A 116 -14.96 -5.65 19.60
C TYR A 116 -15.74 -4.69 20.51
#